data_AF-A0A1M7YZM4-F1
#
_entry.id   AF-A0A1M7YZM4-F1
#
_cell.length_a   1.000
_cell.length_b   1.000
_cell.length_c   1.000
_cell.angle_alpha   90.00
_cell.angle_beta   90.00
_cell.angle_gamma   90.00
#
_symmetry.space_group_name_H-M   'P 1'
#
loop_
_entity.id
_entity.type
_entity.pdbx_description
1 polymer ?
#
loop_
_entity_poly.entity_id
_entity_poly.type
_entity_poly.pdbx_seq_one_letter_code
_entity_poly.pdbx_strand_id
1 'polypeptide(L)'
;MNFLAHLHIANACQSSLLGNLLGDFIKGNPEKQFPDAVAQGIRLHRFVDAYTDHHPMINEVKPLFAGPARRFAAIALDVFWDHCLSCQWQDYHAQPLNEFCRDVRQQLEQEITFPVPERFVMVNHRMWQSKWLESYGDMRNIELALNRMSLRSERMHALQQCYPLLESNYPVLRACFDQFYPLILSATQSRVSGNDRLNMTSFASCANEAVKIKNSVS
;
A
#
# COMPACT_ATOMS: atom_id res chain seq x y z
N MET A 1 0.65 3.04 -0.87
CA MET A 1 -0.32 1.92 -1.05
C MET A 1 -1.10 1.75 0.26
N ASN A 2 -2.11 0.90 0.37
CA ASN A 2 -2.81 0.67 1.65
C ASN A 2 -2.70 -0.80 2.10
N PHE A 3 -3.43 -1.19 3.14
CA PHE A 3 -3.21 -2.42 3.90
C PHE A 3 -3.18 -3.69 3.04
N LEU A 4 -4.10 -3.88 2.08
CA LEU A 4 -4.15 -5.10 1.27
C LEU A 4 -2.91 -5.21 0.39
N ALA A 5 -2.53 -4.13 -0.30
CA ALA A 5 -1.33 -4.12 -1.11
C ALA A 5 -0.06 -4.36 -0.29
N HIS A 6 0.07 -3.77 0.90
CA HIS A 6 1.22 -4.02 1.78
C HIS A 6 1.29 -5.47 2.26
N LEU A 7 0.16 -6.08 2.60
CA LEU A 7 0.09 -7.49 2.99
C LEU A 7 0.41 -8.43 1.83
N HIS A 8 -0.12 -8.14 0.64
CA HIS A 8 0.17 -8.90 -0.57
C HIS A 8 1.65 -8.83 -0.94
N ILE A 9 2.25 -7.63 -0.95
CA ILE A 9 3.68 -7.44 -1.21
C ILE A 9 4.52 -8.15 -0.15
N ALA A 10 4.14 -8.07 1.12
CA ALA A 10 4.85 -8.76 2.20
C ALA A 10 4.85 -10.27 1.99
N ASN A 11 3.69 -10.86 1.63
CA ASN A 11 3.57 -12.27 1.31
C ASN A 11 4.46 -12.66 0.10
N ALA A 12 4.36 -11.91 -1.01
CA ALA A 12 5.14 -12.15 -2.23
C ALA A 12 6.66 -12.06 -2.00
N CYS A 13 7.08 -11.24 -1.04
CA CYS A 13 8.48 -11.07 -0.65
C CYS A 13 8.91 -11.93 0.55
N GLN A 14 8.04 -12.79 1.08
CA GLN A 14 8.29 -13.57 2.31
C GLN A 14 8.77 -12.71 3.49
N SER A 15 8.25 -11.48 3.57
CA SER A 15 8.56 -10.50 4.61
C SER A 15 7.56 -10.62 5.77
N SER A 16 7.95 -10.14 6.96
CA SER A 16 7.04 -10.01 8.11
C SER A 16 5.78 -9.24 7.74
N LEU A 17 4.62 -9.87 7.93
CA LEU A 17 3.30 -9.26 7.71
C LEU A 17 3.07 -8.17 8.75
N LEU A 18 3.45 -8.44 10.01
CA LEU A 18 3.35 -7.48 11.10
C LEU A 18 4.21 -6.25 10.85
N GLY A 19 5.45 -6.43 10.42
CA GLY A 19 6.34 -5.33 10.09
C GLY A 19 5.78 -4.43 9.00
N ASN A 20 5.16 -5.02 7.96
CA ASN A 20 4.53 -4.23 6.91
C ASN A 20 3.32 -3.45 7.44
N LEU A 21 2.44 -4.05 8.24
CA LEU A 21 1.32 -3.28 8.82
C LEU A 21 1.76 -2.22 9.84
N LEU A 22 2.85 -2.43 10.56
CA LEU A 22 3.38 -1.48 11.53
C LEU A 22 4.04 -0.24 10.89
N GLY A 23 4.30 -0.25 9.58
CA GLY A 23 5.00 0.83 8.88
C GLY A 23 4.42 2.22 9.11
N ASP A 24 3.09 2.34 9.12
CA ASP A 24 2.35 3.58 9.38
C ASP A 24 2.31 4.00 10.86
N PHE A 25 2.60 3.06 11.76
CA PHE A 25 2.44 3.25 13.21
C PHE A 25 3.77 3.53 13.90
N ILE A 26 4.89 3.20 13.25
CA ILE A 26 6.24 3.36 13.79
C ILE A 26 6.98 4.48 13.06
N LYS A 27 7.40 5.50 13.81
CA LYS A 27 8.26 6.58 13.32
C LYS A 27 9.74 6.29 13.64
N GLY A 28 10.65 6.89 12.87
CA GLY A 28 12.10 6.79 13.14
C GLY A 28 12.71 5.43 12.75
N ASN A 29 13.91 5.12 13.24
CA ASN A 29 14.62 3.88 12.92
C ASN A 29 14.02 2.69 13.72
N PRO A 30 13.45 1.66 13.06
CA PRO A 30 12.89 0.49 13.75
C PRO A 30 13.95 -0.48 14.29
N GLU A 31 15.22 -0.32 13.93
CA GLU A 31 16.30 -1.20 14.40
C GLU A 31 16.43 -1.16 15.92
N LYS A 32 16.74 -2.33 16.51
CA LYS A 32 16.90 -2.54 17.96
C LYS A 32 15.64 -2.28 18.80
N GLN A 33 14.56 -1.77 18.21
CA GLN A 33 13.24 -1.64 18.85
C GLN A 33 12.35 -2.85 18.60
N PHE A 34 12.55 -3.53 17.47
CA PHE A 34 11.76 -4.66 17.03
C PHE A 34 12.66 -5.83 16.63
N PRO A 35 12.13 -7.08 16.63
CA PRO A 35 12.81 -8.21 16.01
C PRO A 35 13.21 -7.89 14.56
N ASP A 36 14.35 -8.41 14.12
CA ASP A 36 14.95 -8.03 12.84
C ASP A 36 13.99 -8.21 11.64
N ALA A 37 13.23 -9.31 11.61
CA ALA A 37 12.25 -9.57 10.57
C ALA A 37 11.14 -8.49 10.53
N VAL A 38 10.66 -8.03 11.69
CA VAL A 38 9.65 -6.97 11.79
C VAL A 38 10.26 -5.63 11.36
N ALA A 39 11.48 -5.31 11.79
CA ALA A 39 12.18 -4.10 11.37
C ALA A 39 12.43 -4.08 9.85
N GLN A 40 12.75 -5.23 9.24
CA GLN A 40 12.83 -5.39 7.79
C GLN A 40 11.47 -5.16 7.12
N GLY A 41 10.39 -5.71 7.66
CA GLY A 41 9.02 -5.46 7.16
C GLY A 41 8.63 -3.98 7.20
N ILE A 42 8.96 -3.26 8.29
CA ILE A 42 8.73 -1.80 8.39
C ILE A 42 9.52 -1.06 7.31
N ARG A 43 10.76 -1.47 7.03
CA ARG A 43 11.56 -0.89 5.94
C ARG A 43 10.97 -1.21 4.56
N LEU A 44 10.39 -2.40 4.37
CA LEU A 44 9.72 -2.76 3.12
C LEU A 44 8.46 -1.90 2.90
N HIS A 45 7.62 -1.72 3.92
CA HIS A 45 6.49 -0.80 3.87
C HIS A 45 6.91 0.60 3.40
N ARG A 46 7.93 1.17 4.06
CA ARG A 46 8.42 2.51 3.72
C ARG A 46 9.02 2.59 2.31
N PHE A 47 9.63 1.49 1.84
CA PHE A 47 10.08 1.40 0.46
C PHE A 47 8.90 1.46 -0.51
N VAL A 48 7.84 0.69 -0.25
CA VAL A 48 6.62 0.65 -1.07
C VAL A 48 5.98 2.04 -1.15
N ASP A 49 5.86 2.72 -0.01
CA ASP A 49 5.31 4.08 0.04
C ASP A 49 6.19 5.07 -0.71
N ALA A 50 7.49 5.09 -0.42
CA ALA A 50 8.41 6.00 -1.10
C ALA A 50 8.45 5.74 -2.62
N TYR A 51 8.43 4.47 -3.05
CA TYR A 51 8.40 4.12 -4.46
C TYR A 51 7.12 4.63 -5.13
N THR A 52 5.96 4.40 -4.49
CA THR A 52 4.66 4.86 -4.98
C THR A 52 4.58 6.38 -5.07
N ASP A 53 4.96 7.08 -4.00
CA ASP A 53 4.80 8.53 -3.91
C ASP A 53 5.64 9.30 -4.93
N HIS A 54 6.81 8.76 -5.29
CA HIS A 54 7.74 9.38 -6.23
C HIS A 54 7.63 8.84 -7.65
N HIS A 55 6.80 7.83 -7.91
CA HIS A 55 6.70 7.24 -9.24
C HIS A 55 6.07 8.23 -10.24
N PRO A 56 6.65 8.42 -11.44
CA PRO A 56 6.13 9.37 -12.44
C PRO A 56 4.65 9.17 -12.76
N MET A 57 4.20 7.91 -12.92
CA MET A 57 2.80 7.60 -13.22
C MET A 57 1.83 8.06 -12.12
N ILE A 58 2.26 8.01 -10.86
CA ILE A 58 1.44 8.47 -9.73
C ILE A 58 1.39 10.00 -9.70
N ASN A 59 2.50 10.66 -10.04
CA ASN A 59 2.55 12.12 -10.18
C ASN A 59 1.70 12.64 -11.35
N GLU A 60 1.52 11.86 -12.41
CA GLU A 60 0.65 12.20 -13.55
C GLU A 60 -0.84 12.15 -13.21
N VAL A 61 -1.26 11.28 -12.29
CA VAL A 61 -2.69 11.14 -11.91
C VAL A 61 -3.09 11.99 -10.71
N LYS A 62 -2.14 12.41 -9.84
CA LYS A 62 -2.41 13.32 -8.70
C LYS A 62 -3.15 14.62 -9.10
N PRO A 63 -2.89 15.26 -10.26
CA PRO A 63 -3.63 16.44 -10.73
C PRO A 63 -5.12 16.22 -11.03
N LEU A 64 -5.58 14.97 -11.19
CA LEU A 64 -7.02 14.66 -11.34
C LEU A 64 -7.83 15.04 -10.10
N PHE A 65 -7.15 15.18 -8.95
CA PHE A 65 -7.74 15.69 -7.72
C PHE A 65 -7.64 17.22 -7.70
N ALA A 66 -8.76 17.89 -7.98
CA ALA A 66 -8.84 19.34 -8.01
C ALA A 66 -9.14 19.96 -6.62
N GLY A 67 -8.85 21.26 -6.48
CA GLY A 67 -9.27 22.04 -5.32
C GLY A 67 -8.77 21.52 -3.96
N PRO A 68 -9.58 21.60 -2.89
CA PRO A 68 -9.20 21.16 -1.55
C PRO A 68 -8.88 19.67 -1.43
N ALA A 69 -9.35 18.84 -2.36
CA ALA A 69 -9.09 17.40 -2.41
C ALA A 69 -7.66 17.07 -2.86
N ARG A 70 -6.99 17.97 -3.61
CA ARG A 70 -5.65 17.72 -4.19
C ARG A 70 -4.61 17.27 -3.15
N ARG A 71 -4.62 17.89 -1.97
CA ARG A 71 -3.68 17.55 -0.87
C ARG A 71 -3.90 16.15 -0.31
N PHE A 72 -5.04 15.52 -0.61
CA PHE A 72 -5.44 14.19 -0.17
C PHE A 72 -5.40 13.14 -1.28
N ALA A 73 -4.95 13.52 -2.47
CA ALA A 73 -4.84 12.63 -3.62
C ALA A 73 -4.08 11.34 -3.27
N ALA A 74 -2.95 11.43 -2.58
CA ALA A 74 -2.16 10.26 -2.18
C ALA A 74 -2.98 9.27 -1.34
N ILE A 75 -3.62 9.76 -0.26
CA ILE A 75 -4.46 8.92 0.63
C ILE A 75 -5.62 8.28 -0.14
N ALA A 76 -6.28 9.05 -1.02
CA ALA A 76 -7.38 8.55 -1.82
C ALA A 76 -6.93 7.47 -2.81
N LEU A 77 -5.78 7.68 -3.47
CA LEU A 77 -5.17 6.72 -4.38
C LEU A 77 -4.76 5.45 -3.64
N ASP A 78 -4.17 5.55 -2.44
CA ASP A 78 -3.77 4.37 -1.65
C ASP A 78 -4.94 3.44 -1.38
N VAL A 79 -6.09 3.98 -0.96
CA VAL A 79 -7.32 3.20 -0.74
C VAL A 79 -7.88 2.66 -2.07
N PHE A 80 -7.83 3.47 -3.14
CA PHE A 80 -8.32 3.07 -4.46
C PHE A 80 -7.47 1.98 -5.13
N TRP A 81 -6.16 1.93 -4.85
CA TRP A 81 -5.30 0.85 -5.33
C TRP A 81 -5.60 -0.49 -4.66
N ASP A 82 -5.94 -0.49 -3.38
CA ASP A 82 -6.45 -1.69 -2.72
C ASP A 82 -7.82 -2.13 -3.30
N HIS A 83 -8.67 -1.20 -3.74
CA HIS A 83 -9.88 -1.53 -4.50
C HIS A 83 -9.55 -2.25 -5.81
N CYS A 84 -8.65 -1.68 -6.62
CA CYS A 84 -8.24 -2.30 -7.89
C CYS A 84 -7.68 -3.71 -7.65
N LEU A 85 -6.76 -3.85 -6.68
CA LEU A 85 -6.18 -5.12 -6.28
C LEU A 85 -7.25 -6.14 -5.85
N SER A 86 -8.22 -5.71 -5.04
CA SER A 86 -9.33 -6.57 -4.60
C SER A 86 -10.20 -7.04 -5.77
N CYS A 87 -10.52 -6.15 -6.72
CA CYS A 87 -11.32 -6.48 -7.89
C CYS A 87 -10.65 -7.47 -8.85
N GLN A 88 -9.33 -7.45 -8.94
CA GLN A 88 -8.55 -8.30 -9.85
C GLN A 88 -7.66 -9.30 -9.11
N TRP A 89 -8.05 -9.66 -7.88
CA TRP A 89 -7.21 -10.44 -6.96
C TRP A 89 -6.66 -11.75 -7.56
N GLN A 90 -7.46 -12.44 -8.36
CA GLN A 90 -7.09 -13.73 -8.98
C GLN A 90 -5.94 -13.61 -9.99
N ASP A 91 -5.65 -12.41 -10.49
CA ASP A 91 -4.51 -12.17 -11.38
C ASP A 91 -3.19 -12.11 -10.61
N TYR A 92 -3.24 -11.89 -9.29
CA TYR A 92 -2.06 -11.67 -8.45
C TYR A 92 -1.81 -12.79 -7.43
N HIS A 93 -2.84 -13.52 -7.03
CA HIS A 93 -2.70 -14.54 -6.01
C HIS A 93 -3.56 -15.77 -6.30
N ALA A 94 -2.98 -16.97 -6.10
CA ALA A 94 -3.64 -18.23 -6.43
C ALA A 94 -4.79 -18.60 -5.47
N GLN A 95 -4.71 -18.18 -4.20
CA GLN A 95 -5.79 -18.37 -3.24
C GLN A 95 -6.82 -17.24 -3.32
N PRO A 96 -8.12 -17.53 -3.11
CA PRO A 96 -9.16 -16.51 -2.94
C PRO A 96 -8.82 -15.48 -1.85
N LEU A 97 -9.26 -14.23 -2.04
CA LEU A 97 -8.92 -13.12 -1.13
C LEU A 97 -9.33 -13.38 0.32
N ASN A 98 -10.49 -13.99 0.54
CA ASN A 98 -10.97 -14.34 1.89
C ASN A 98 -10.10 -15.39 2.57
N GLU A 99 -9.53 -16.34 1.82
CA GLU A 99 -8.61 -17.34 2.35
C GLU A 99 -7.27 -16.70 2.67
N PHE A 100 -6.73 -15.89 1.75
CA PHE A 100 -5.53 -15.11 1.99
C PHE A 100 -5.65 -14.24 3.25
N CYS A 101 -6.74 -13.48 3.41
CA CYS A 101 -6.97 -12.64 4.59
C CYS A 101 -7.04 -13.45 5.89
N ARG A 102 -7.67 -14.63 5.87
CA ARG A 102 -7.71 -15.53 7.03
C ARG A 102 -6.32 -16.01 7.41
N ASP A 103 -5.55 -16.48 6.44
CA ASP A 103 -4.22 -17.05 6.65
C ASP A 103 -3.25 -15.96 7.14
N VAL A 104 -3.29 -14.77 6.53
CA VAL A 104 -2.54 -13.58 6.98
C VAL A 104 -2.91 -13.20 8.41
N ARG A 105 -4.20 -13.19 8.77
CA ARG A 105 -4.62 -12.85 10.13
C ARG A 105 -4.05 -13.84 11.15
N GLN A 106 -4.09 -15.13 10.86
CA GLN A 106 -3.55 -16.16 11.73
C GLN A 106 -2.03 -15.99 11.92
N GLN A 107 -1.29 -15.75 10.84
CA GLN A 107 0.14 -15.51 10.91
C GLN A 107 0.46 -14.21 11.68
N LEU A 108 -0.32 -13.15 11.47
CA LEU A 108 -0.15 -11.89 12.19
C LEU A 108 -0.31 -12.08 13.71
N GLU A 109 -1.32 -12.84 14.14
CA GLU A 109 -1.54 -13.17 15.55
C GLU A 109 -0.33 -13.94 16.15
N GLN A 110 0.39 -14.72 15.35
CA GLN A 110 1.62 -15.41 15.77
C GLN A 110 2.85 -14.50 15.80
N GLU A 111 2.95 -13.51 14.89
CA GLU A 111 4.07 -12.57 14.84
C GLU A 111 4.04 -11.55 15.99
N ILE A 112 2.85 -11.24 16.54
CA ILE A 112 2.68 -10.30 17.67
C ILE A 112 3.14 -10.98 18.97
N THR A 113 4.44 -10.92 19.23
CA THR A 113 5.10 -11.50 20.41
C THR A 113 5.66 -10.44 21.37
N PHE A 114 5.46 -9.16 21.05
CA PHE A 114 5.95 -7.99 21.81
C PHE A 114 4.89 -6.88 21.82
N PRO A 115 4.99 -5.90 22.73
CA PRO A 115 4.05 -4.78 22.76
C PRO A 115 4.07 -3.97 21.46
N VAL A 116 2.90 -3.78 20.88
CA VAL A 116 2.68 -2.94 19.68
C VAL A 116 1.91 -1.67 20.05
N PRO A 117 1.98 -0.59 19.24
CA PRO A 117 1.28 0.65 19.56
C PRO A 117 -0.24 0.45 19.74
N GLU A 118 -0.84 1.09 20.75
CA GLU A 118 -2.29 0.96 21.04
C GLU A 118 -3.17 1.33 19.83
N ARG A 119 -2.77 2.37 19.09
CA ARG A 119 -3.44 2.76 17.84
C ARG A 119 -3.44 1.64 16.80
N PHE A 120 -2.35 0.87 16.70
CA PHE A 120 -2.28 -0.29 15.81
C PHE A 120 -3.26 -1.37 16.27
N VAL A 121 -3.29 -1.71 17.57
CA VAL A 121 -4.23 -2.71 18.13
C VAL A 121 -5.67 -2.35 17.77
N MET A 122 -6.07 -1.10 17.96
CA MET A 122 -7.42 -0.63 17.63
C MET A 122 -7.74 -0.75 16.13
N VAL A 123 -6.83 -0.32 15.26
CA VAL A 123 -7.03 -0.39 13.80
C VAL A 123 -7.07 -1.84 13.32
N ASN A 124 -6.12 -2.66 13.78
CA ASN A 124 -6.02 -4.07 13.46
C ASN A 124 -7.30 -4.82 13.85
N HIS A 125 -7.81 -4.61 15.07
CA HIS A 125 -9.05 -5.22 15.51
C HIS A 125 -10.23 -4.87 14.60
N ARG A 126 -10.41 -3.59 14.28
CA ARG A 126 -11.52 -3.12 13.42
C ARG A 126 -11.40 -3.63 11.99
N MET A 127 -10.18 -3.66 11.44
CA MET A 127 -9.89 -4.14 10.10
C MET A 127 -10.37 -5.58 9.92
N TRP A 128 -10.03 -6.47 10.85
CA TRP A 128 -10.44 -7.87 10.80
C TRP A 128 -11.92 -8.08 11.15
N GLN A 129 -12.43 -7.37 12.17
CA GLN A 129 -13.83 -7.50 12.58
C GLN A 129 -14.80 -7.08 11.46
N SER A 130 -14.44 -6.04 10.70
CA SER A 130 -15.28 -5.47 9.64
C SER A 130 -14.87 -5.92 8.24
N LYS A 131 -13.94 -6.87 8.09
CA LYS A 131 -13.47 -7.41 6.81
C LYS A 131 -13.10 -6.33 5.78
N TRP A 132 -12.33 -5.32 6.22
CA TRP A 132 -12.05 -4.16 5.37
C TRP A 132 -11.39 -4.55 4.05
N LEU A 133 -10.39 -5.42 4.10
CA LEU A 133 -9.58 -5.82 2.94
C LEU A 133 -10.45 -6.50 1.87
N GLU A 134 -11.34 -7.39 2.29
CA GLU A 134 -12.27 -8.08 1.38
C GLU A 134 -13.39 -7.16 0.88
N SER A 135 -13.80 -6.18 1.69
CA SER A 135 -14.89 -5.26 1.35
C SER A 135 -14.53 -4.28 0.23
N TYR A 136 -13.24 -4.06 -0.01
CA TYR A 136 -12.76 -3.07 -0.96
C TYR A 136 -13.07 -3.39 -2.42
N GLY A 137 -13.54 -4.59 -2.77
CA GLY A 137 -14.06 -4.88 -4.10
C GLY A 137 -15.32 -4.06 -4.48
N ASP A 138 -16.01 -3.44 -3.50
CA ASP A 138 -17.13 -2.51 -3.76
C ASP A 138 -16.68 -1.05 -3.55
N MET A 139 -16.82 -0.21 -4.58
CA MET A 139 -16.48 1.22 -4.52
C MET A 139 -17.21 1.98 -3.40
N ARG A 140 -18.41 1.54 -2.98
CA ARG A 140 -19.13 2.14 -1.85
C ARG A 140 -18.36 2.00 -0.54
N ASN A 141 -17.58 0.93 -0.37
CA ASN A 141 -16.73 0.76 0.81
C ASN A 141 -15.52 1.69 0.77
N ILE A 142 -15.09 2.14 -0.42
CA ILE A 142 -14.05 3.15 -0.58
C ILE A 142 -14.57 4.52 -0.14
N GLU A 143 -15.78 4.90 -0.57
CA GLU A 143 -16.45 6.11 -0.10
C GLU A 143 -16.57 6.12 1.44
N LEU A 144 -17.08 5.03 2.02
CA LEU A 144 -17.23 4.90 3.46
C LEU A 144 -15.88 5.00 4.20
N ALA A 145 -14.81 4.41 3.65
CA ALA A 145 -13.47 4.51 4.23
C ALA A 145 -12.96 5.96 4.22
N LEU A 146 -13.07 6.65 3.09
CA LEU A 146 -12.67 8.07 2.96
C LEU A 146 -13.49 8.98 3.88
N ASN A 147 -14.80 8.75 3.97
CA ASN A 147 -15.68 9.48 4.89
C ASN A 147 -15.32 9.24 6.35
N ARG A 148 -14.97 8.02 6.75
CA ARG A 148 -14.51 7.74 8.12
C ARG A 148 -13.16 8.39 8.41
N MET A 149 -12.27 8.42 7.44
CA MET A 149 -10.96 9.06 7.58
C MET A 149 -11.06 10.59 7.69
N SER A 150 -12.02 11.22 7.01
CA SER A 150 -12.20 12.67 7.07
C SER A 150 -12.63 13.15 8.46
N LEU A 151 -13.33 12.32 9.23
CA LEU A 151 -13.79 12.62 10.59
C LEU A 151 -12.66 12.66 11.64
N ARG A 152 -11.44 12.26 11.28
CA ARG A 152 -10.31 12.20 12.22
C ARG A 152 -9.81 13.59 12.64
N SER A 153 -10.02 14.62 11.81
CA SER A 153 -9.73 16.01 12.15
C SER A 153 -10.38 16.97 11.15
N GLU A 154 -10.63 18.21 11.56
CA GLU A 154 -11.15 19.26 10.68
C GLU A 154 -10.28 19.46 9.43
N ARG A 155 -8.96 19.36 9.58
CA ARG A 155 -8.01 19.46 8.46
C ARG A 155 -8.30 18.40 7.39
N MET A 156 -8.81 17.23 7.75
CA MET A 156 -9.09 16.11 6.84
C MET A 156 -10.48 16.15 6.19
N HIS A 157 -11.31 17.15 6.49
CA HIS A 157 -12.69 17.22 5.99
C HIS A 157 -12.79 17.08 4.46
N ALA A 158 -11.87 17.71 3.71
CA ALA A 158 -11.88 17.64 2.24
C ALA A 158 -11.55 16.26 1.65
N LEU A 159 -11.18 15.26 2.47
CA LEU A 159 -11.00 13.89 2.00
C LEU A 159 -12.30 13.27 1.46
N GLN A 160 -13.46 13.70 1.97
CA GLN A 160 -14.78 13.26 1.45
C GLN A 160 -14.98 13.67 -0.01
N GLN A 161 -14.34 14.75 -0.45
CA GLN A 161 -14.41 15.24 -1.83
C GLN A 161 -13.61 14.38 -2.82
N CYS A 162 -12.82 13.41 -2.33
CA CYS A 162 -12.01 12.57 -3.19
C CYS A 162 -12.83 11.47 -3.88
N TYR A 163 -13.90 10.96 -3.26
CA TYR A 163 -14.66 9.85 -3.83
C TYR A 163 -15.27 10.18 -5.22
N PRO A 164 -15.96 11.32 -5.42
CA PRO A 164 -16.47 11.67 -6.75
C PRO A 164 -15.36 11.80 -7.82
N LEU A 165 -14.16 12.20 -7.41
CA LEU A 165 -12.99 12.32 -8.31
C LEU A 165 -12.43 10.94 -8.66
N LEU A 166 -12.41 10.00 -7.72
CA LEU A 166 -12.08 8.60 -8.00
C LEU A 166 -13.09 7.97 -8.96
N GLU A 167 -14.38 8.15 -8.70
CA GLU A 167 -15.46 7.57 -9.51
C GLU A 167 -15.45 8.13 -10.95
N SER A 168 -15.36 9.44 -11.11
CA SER A 168 -15.33 10.08 -12.43
C SER A 168 -14.07 9.77 -13.25
N ASN A 169 -12.94 9.46 -12.60
CA ASN A 169 -11.69 9.11 -13.27
C ASN A 169 -11.34 7.62 -13.20
N TYR A 170 -12.30 6.77 -12.82
CA TYR A 170 -12.07 5.35 -12.56
C TYR A 170 -11.28 4.64 -13.69
N PRO A 171 -11.62 4.78 -14.99
CA PRO A 171 -10.89 4.08 -16.05
C PRO A 171 -9.42 4.51 -16.15
N VAL A 172 -9.14 5.81 -15.99
CA VAL A 172 -7.77 6.36 -16.08
C VAL A 172 -6.95 5.90 -14.90
N LEU A 173 -7.51 5.96 -13.69
CA LEU A 173 -6.83 5.51 -12.48
C LEU A 173 -6.59 4.00 -12.54
N ARG A 174 -7.59 3.20 -12.89
CA ARG A 174 -7.45 1.74 -13.03
C ARG A 174 -6.35 1.37 -14.03
N ALA A 175 -6.31 2.02 -15.20
CA ALA A 175 -5.25 1.77 -16.18
C ALA A 175 -3.84 2.13 -15.66
N CYS A 176 -3.75 3.14 -14.78
CA CYS A 176 -2.51 3.47 -14.08
C CYS A 176 -2.12 2.37 -13.08
N PHE A 177 -3.08 1.83 -12.31
CA PHE A 177 -2.86 0.68 -11.42
C PHE A 177 -2.33 -0.54 -12.17
N ASP A 178 -3.00 -0.93 -13.26
CA ASP A 178 -2.67 -2.13 -14.03
C ASP A 178 -1.23 -2.10 -14.56
N GLN A 179 -0.73 -0.91 -14.89
CA GLN A 179 0.66 -0.70 -15.30
C GLN A 179 1.62 -0.59 -14.11
N PHE A 180 1.22 0.10 -13.04
CA PHE A 180 2.10 0.41 -11.91
C PHE A 180 2.30 -0.77 -10.95
N TYR A 181 1.26 -1.54 -10.65
CA TYR A 181 1.30 -2.58 -9.63
C TYR A 181 2.33 -3.70 -9.92
N PRO A 182 2.46 -4.19 -11.17
CA PRO A 182 3.53 -5.13 -11.51
C PRO A 182 4.94 -4.55 -11.32
N LEU A 183 5.13 -3.24 -11.56
CA LEU A 183 6.43 -2.58 -11.38
C LEU A 183 6.85 -2.55 -9.92
N ILE A 184 5.93 -2.22 -9.01
CA ILE A 184 6.25 -2.19 -7.58
C ILE A 184 6.52 -3.60 -7.04
N LEU A 185 5.78 -4.64 -7.49
CA LEU A 185 6.06 -6.03 -7.14
C LEU A 185 7.48 -6.45 -7.55
N SER A 186 7.86 -6.16 -8.80
CA SER A 186 9.20 -6.45 -9.32
C SER A 186 10.28 -5.68 -8.54
N ALA A 187 10.03 -4.41 -8.22
CA ALA A 187 10.97 -3.58 -7.47
C ALA A 187 11.15 -4.07 -6.03
N THR A 188 10.09 -4.49 -5.36
CA THR A 188 10.14 -5.04 -4.00
C THR A 188 10.85 -6.38 -3.95
N GLN A 189 10.60 -7.28 -4.91
CA GLN A 189 11.30 -8.56 -5.01
C GLN A 189 12.79 -8.35 -5.26
N SER A 190 13.15 -7.50 -6.23
CA SER A 190 14.54 -7.16 -6.52
C SER A 190 15.25 -6.55 -5.31
N ARG A 191 14.56 -5.73 -4.52
CA ARG A 191 15.10 -5.16 -3.28
C ARG A 191 15.40 -6.23 -2.25
N VAL A 192 14.48 -7.17 -2.01
CA VAL A 192 14.63 -8.21 -0.99
C VAL A 192 15.73 -9.20 -1.42
N SER A 193 15.71 -9.67 -2.67
CA SER A 193 16.76 -10.55 -3.21
C SER A 193 18.12 -9.87 -3.36
N GLY A 194 18.15 -8.55 -3.58
CA GLY A 194 19.37 -7.75 -3.60
C GLY A 194 19.95 -7.48 -2.20
N ASN A 195 19.09 -7.46 -1.17
CA ASN A 195 19.50 -7.33 0.22
C ASN A 195 20.22 -8.60 0.74
N ASP A 196 20.02 -9.76 0.10
CA ASP A 196 20.86 -10.96 0.31
C ASP A 196 22.29 -10.79 -0.25
N ARG A 197 22.55 -9.75 -1.05
CA ARG A 197 23.88 -9.49 -1.62
C ARG A 197 24.56 -8.23 -1.13
N LEU A 198 23.84 -7.17 -0.73
CA LEU A 198 24.46 -5.90 -0.37
C LEU A 198 23.67 -5.15 0.69
N ASN A 199 24.22 -5.15 1.91
CA ASN A 199 24.01 -4.03 2.84
C ASN A 199 24.40 -2.71 2.14
N MET A 200 23.47 -1.75 2.20
CA MET A 200 23.64 -0.31 1.99
C MET A 200 23.72 0.28 0.56
N THR A 201 22.95 1.38 0.43
CA THR A 201 23.08 2.53 -0.49
C THR A 201 22.78 2.36 -1.98
N SER A 202 21.59 2.79 -2.40
CA SER A 202 21.40 3.95 -3.32
C SER A 202 20.01 3.94 -3.97
N PHE A 203 19.13 4.82 -3.48
CA PHE A 203 17.90 5.22 -4.16
C PHE A 203 18.26 6.33 -5.17
N ALA A 204 18.75 5.96 -6.34
CA ALA A 204 18.88 6.88 -7.48
C ALA A 204 18.92 6.16 -8.85
N SER A 205 19.20 4.85 -8.89
CA SER A 205 19.48 4.17 -10.16
C SER A 205 18.24 3.59 -10.86
N CYS A 206 17.19 3.18 -10.13
CA CYS A 206 16.07 2.43 -10.75
C CYS A 206 15.06 3.30 -11.50
N ALA A 207 15.05 4.62 -11.31
CA ALA A 207 14.12 5.51 -12.04
C ALA A 207 14.53 5.73 -13.52
N ASN A 208 15.77 5.40 -13.89
CA ASN A 208 16.30 5.65 -15.25
C ASN A 208 16.13 4.48 -16.23
N GLU A 209 15.78 3.28 -15.78
CA GLU A 209 15.58 2.14 -16.70
C GLU A 209 14.19 2.10 -17.33
N ALA A 210 13.15 2.57 -16.63
CA ALA A 210 11.79 2.63 -17.18
C ALA A 210 11.65 3.66 -18.32
N VAL A 211 12.53 4.65 -18.41
CA VAL A 211 12.54 5.66 -19.49
C VAL A 211 13.30 5.16 -20.73
N LYS A 212 14.27 4.25 -20.57
CA LYS A 212 15.06 3.74 -21.71
C LYS A 212 14.28 2.82 -22.64
N ILE A 213 13.28 2.10 -22.15
CA ILE A 213 12.49 1.16 -22.96
C ILE A 213 11.52 1.90 -23.91
N LYS A 214 11.18 3.17 -23.64
CA LYS A 214 10.36 4.00 -24.55
C LYS A 214 11.15 4.68 -25.67
N ASN A 215 12.47 4.84 -25.55
CA ASN A 215 13.30 5.54 -26.55
C ASN A 215 14.01 4.61 -27.56
N SER A 216 13.74 3.31 -27.52
CA SER A 216 14.27 2.35 -28.50
C SER A 216 13.22 1.87 -29.52
N VAL A 217 12.02 2.45 -29.52
CA VAL A 217 10.94 2.16 -30.48
C VAL A 217 10.33 3.45 -31.06
N SER A 218 11.16 4.46 -31.32
CA SER A 218 10.78 5.64 -32.12
C SER A 218 11.91 6.02 -33.05
#